data_AF-E9HVI1-F1
#
_entry.id   AF-E9HVI1-F1
#
_cell.length_a   1.000
_cell.length_b   1.000
_cell.length_c   1.000
_cell.angle_alpha   90.00
_cell.angle_beta   90.00
_cell.angle_gamma   90.00
#
_symmetry.space_group_name_H-M   'P 1'
#
loop_
_entity.id
_entity.type
_entity.pdbx_description
1 polymer ?
#
loop_
_entity_poly.entity_id
_entity_poly.type
_entity_poly.pdbx_seq_one_letter_code
_entity_poly.pdbx_strand_id
1 'polypeptide(L)'
;YTSTTTAPDKAEEAPKDFDFKPSINQDCPEEERADIEETLRDNVDCFARDGEQLGRCNVAEHEIHLTADARPIYQAPRPSSWKEQTIHRTLTQDMLKKGVLPHHAGYGTEKTQTERQLSQANVFVTSLLVACQ
;
A
#
# COMPACT_ATOMS: atom_id res chain seq x y z
N TYR A 1 -14.92 36.68 3.20
CA TYR A 1 -13.50 36.70 3.64
C TYR A 1 -13.44 35.79 4.86
N THR A 2 -12.86 34.60 4.85
CA THR A 2 -11.62 34.16 4.21
C THR A 2 -11.60 32.63 4.00
N SER A 3 -11.18 32.24 2.79
CA SER A 3 -10.26 31.12 2.50
C SER A 3 -10.70 29.68 2.72
N THR A 4 -11.31 29.10 1.68
CA THR A 4 -11.08 27.70 1.28
C THR A 4 -9.60 27.54 0.91
N THR A 5 -8.82 26.93 1.79
CA THR A 5 -7.49 26.41 1.45
C THR A 5 -7.69 25.09 0.72
N THR A 6 -7.79 25.17 -0.61
CA THR A 6 -7.61 24.03 -1.51
C THR A 6 -6.18 23.54 -1.30
N ALA A 7 -6.04 22.34 -0.72
CA ALA A 7 -4.77 21.64 -0.68
C ALA A 7 -4.32 21.36 -2.13
N PRO A 8 -3.02 21.51 -2.44
CA PRO A 8 -2.54 21.52 -3.80
C PRO A 8 -2.78 20.17 -4.47
N ASP A 9 -3.41 20.22 -5.64
CA ASP A 9 -3.48 19.14 -6.60
C ASP A 9 -2.11 18.50 -6.74
N LYS A 10 -2.04 17.23 -6.35
CA LYS A 10 -0.86 16.40 -6.54
C LYS A 10 -0.69 16.32 -8.06
N ALA A 11 0.42 16.91 -8.54
CA ALA A 11 0.79 16.99 -9.94
C ALA A 11 0.35 15.74 -10.72
N GLU A 12 -0.50 15.96 -11.72
CA GLU A 12 -0.75 15.05 -12.82
C GLU A 12 0.61 14.71 -13.43
N GLU A 13 1.19 13.61 -12.98
CA GLU A 13 2.45 13.09 -13.50
C GLU A 13 2.16 12.72 -14.96
N ALA A 14 2.86 13.38 -15.89
CA ALA A 14 2.69 13.17 -17.32
C ALA A 14 2.62 11.66 -17.64
N PRO A 15 1.67 11.21 -18.48
CA PRO A 15 1.50 9.80 -18.76
C PRO A 15 2.82 9.27 -19.32
N LYS A 16 3.46 8.35 -18.57
CA LYS A 16 4.56 7.56 -19.10
C LYS A 16 3.97 6.76 -20.26
N ASP A 17 4.31 7.21 -21.46
CA ASP A 17 3.93 6.59 -22.72
C ASP A 17 4.49 5.16 -22.69
N PHE A 18 3.61 4.19 -22.45
CA PHE A 18 3.99 2.80 -22.27
C PHE A 18 3.84 2.10 -23.61
N ASP A 19 4.94 1.57 -24.12
CA ASP A 19 4.94 0.82 -25.36
C ASP A 19 4.44 -0.61 -25.11
N PHE A 20 3.24 -0.93 -25.59
CA PHE A 20 2.64 -2.27 -25.48
C PHE A 20 3.19 -3.24 -26.53
N LYS A 21 3.81 -2.75 -27.62
CA LYS A 21 4.32 -3.55 -28.73
C LYS A 21 5.25 -4.71 -28.35
N PRO A 22 6.20 -4.56 -27.40
CA PRO A 22 7.07 -5.68 -27.03
C PRO A 22 6.35 -6.78 -26.23
N SER A 23 5.20 -6.48 -25.62
CA SER A 23 4.43 -7.43 -24.80
C SER A 23 3.30 -8.13 -25.56
N ILE A 24 2.88 -7.57 -26.71
CA ILE A 24 1.90 -8.20 -27.60
C ILE A 24 2.58 -9.34 -28.36
N ASN A 25 1.89 -10.49 -28.46
CA ASN A 25 2.38 -11.66 -29.19
C ASN A 25 2.86 -11.29 -30.60
N GLN A 26 4.08 -11.69 -30.96
CA GLN A 26 4.70 -11.39 -32.24
C GLN A 26 4.22 -12.31 -33.38
N ASP A 27 3.59 -13.45 -33.04
CA ASP A 27 3.05 -14.39 -34.03
C ASP A 27 1.69 -13.94 -34.60
N CYS A 28 1.15 -12.83 -34.11
CA CYS A 28 -0.12 -12.27 -34.53
C CYS A 28 0.07 -11.36 -35.77
N PRO A 29 -0.88 -11.30 -36.72
CA PRO A 29 -0.83 -10.38 -37.85
C PRO A 29 -0.68 -8.92 -37.41
N GLU A 30 0.04 -8.10 -38.18
CA GLU A 30 0.31 -6.71 -37.81
C GLU A 30 -0.97 -5.87 -37.63
N GLU A 31 -2.02 -6.17 -38.40
CA GLU A 31 -3.34 -5.53 -38.29
C GLU A 31 -4.00 -5.84 -36.93
N GLU A 32 -4.08 -7.11 -36.55
CA GLU A 32 -4.63 -7.52 -35.24
C GLU A 32 -3.78 -6.98 -34.07
N ARG A 33 -2.46 -6.89 -34.24
CA ARG A 33 -1.57 -6.31 -33.22
C ARG A 33 -1.84 -4.82 -33.02
N ALA A 34 -2.12 -4.09 -34.10
CA ALA A 34 -2.46 -2.67 -34.04
C ALA A 34 -3.80 -2.46 -33.30
N ASP A 35 -4.81 -3.28 -33.60
CA ASP A 35 -6.13 -3.21 -32.94
C ASP A 35 -6.04 -3.50 -31.43
N ILE A 36 -5.21 -4.49 -31.05
CA ILE A 36 -4.95 -4.82 -29.64
C ILE A 36 -4.24 -3.65 -28.94
N GLU A 37 -3.22 -3.08 -29.58
CA GLU A 37 -2.48 -1.95 -29.01
C GLU A 37 -3.38 -0.72 -28.83
N GLU A 38 -4.23 -0.41 -29.81
CA GLU A 38 -5.21 0.67 -29.73
C GLU A 38 -6.16 0.45 -28.53
N THR A 39 -6.74 -0.74 -28.41
CA THR A 39 -7.65 -1.08 -27.32
C THR A 39 -7.00 -0.95 -25.94
N LEU A 40 -5.73 -1.37 -25.81
CA LEU A 40 -4.97 -1.27 -24.56
C LEU A 40 -4.62 0.18 -24.20
N ARG A 41 -4.35 1.03 -25.18
CA ARG A 41 -4.13 2.47 -24.96
C ARG A 41 -5.42 3.18 -24.58
N ASP A 42 -6.55 2.84 -25.18
CA ASP A 42 -7.84 3.45 -24.87
C ASP A 42 -8.32 3.11 -23.45
N ASN A 43 -7.97 1.92 -22.96
CA ASN A 43 -8.39 1.41 -21.66
C ASN A 43 -7.25 1.40 -20.63
N VAL A 44 -6.30 2.31 -20.80
CA VAL A 44 -5.05 2.32 -20.05
C VAL A 44 -5.24 2.45 -18.53
N ASP A 45 -6.25 3.21 -18.12
CA ASP A 45 -6.58 3.46 -16.71
C ASP A 45 -7.31 2.29 -16.05
N CYS A 46 -7.81 1.33 -16.84
CA CYS A 46 -8.54 0.16 -16.35
C CYS A 46 -7.62 -0.95 -15.83
N PHE A 47 -6.31 -0.89 -16.14
CA PHE A 47 -5.35 -1.93 -15.80
C PHE A 47 -4.30 -1.43 -14.82
N ALA A 48 -4.00 -2.22 -13.79
CA ALA A 48 -2.84 -1.99 -12.95
C ALA A 48 -1.58 -2.45 -13.69
N ARG A 49 -0.72 -1.52 -14.09
CA ARG A 49 0.52 -1.81 -14.83
C ARG A 49 1.62 -2.32 -13.92
N ASP A 50 1.65 -1.80 -12.69
CA ASP A 50 2.60 -2.17 -11.65
C ASP A 50 1.91 -2.34 -10.30
N GLY A 51 2.66 -2.83 -9.32
CA GLY A 51 2.14 -3.01 -7.96
C GLY A 51 1.94 -1.71 -7.18
N GLU A 52 2.34 -0.55 -7.72
CA GLU A 52 2.17 0.77 -7.10
C GLU A 52 0.85 1.43 -7.52
N GLN A 53 0.33 1.11 -8.70
CA GLN A 53 -0.96 1.55 -9.23
C GLN A 53 -2.14 0.84 -8.58
N LEU A 54 -2.43 1.20 -7.33
CA LEU A 54 -3.64 0.76 -6.64
C LEU A 54 -4.85 1.59 -7.08
N GLY A 55 -5.88 0.90 -7.57
CA GLY A 55 -7.19 1.51 -7.81
C GLY A 55 -7.85 2.00 -6.52
N ARG A 56 -8.58 3.11 -6.60
CA ARG A 56 -9.38 3.66 -5.50
C ARG A 56 -10.82 3.86 -5.96
N CYS A 57 -11.77 3.43 -5.14
CA CYS A 57 -13.18 3.71 -5.35
C CYS A 57 -13.60 4.88 -4.45
N ASN A 58 -14.00 5.99 -5.06
CA ASN A 58 -14.54 7.15 -4.34
C ASN A 58 -16.08 7.18 -4.33
N VAL A 59 -16.73 6.24 -5.04
CA VAL A 59 -18.18 6.27 -5.29
C VAL A 59 -18.97 5.61 -4.16
N ALA A 60 -18.40 4.57 -3.54
CA ALA A 60 -19.09 3.80 -2.52
C ALA A 60 -18.15 3.53 -1.33
N GLU A 61 -18.64 3.88 -0.14
CA GLU A 61 -18.04 3.48 1.13
C GLU A 61 -18.93 2.40 1.76
N HIS A 62 -18.31 1.39 2.39
CA HIS A 62 -19.04 0.30 3.03
C HIS A 62 -19.13 0.51 4.55
N GLU A 63 -20.33 0.80 5.05
CA GLU A 63 -20.59 0.87 6.49
C GLU A 63 -20.71 -0.52 7.11
N ILE A 64 -19.84 -0.81 8.06
CA ILE A 64 -19.84 -2.07 8.82
C ILE A 64 -20.87 -1.96 9.94
N HIS A 65 -21.99 -2.68 9.78
CA HIS A 65 -23.06 -2.71 10.77
C HIS A 65 -22.72 -3.70 11.90
N LEU A 66 -22.73 -3.22 13.14
CA LEU A 66 -22.53 -4.04 14.33
C LEU A 66 -23.89 -4.49 14.90
N THR A 67 -23.92 -5.65 15.56
CA THR A 67 -25.06 -6.01 16.40
C THR A 67 -25.13 -5.09 17.61
N ALA A 68 -26.34 -4.83 18.13
CA ALA A 68 -26.56 -3.83 19.18
C ALA A 68 -25.73 -4.07 20.46
N ASP A 69 -25.43 -5.35 20.77
CA ASP A 69 -24.68 -5.75 21.95
C ASP A 69 -23.20 -6.04 21.67
N ALA A 70 -22.71 -5.78 20.45
CA ALA A 70 -21.33 -6.05 20.08
C ALA A 70 -20.36 -5.20 20.90
N ARG A 71 -19.43 -5.87 21.59
CA ARG A 71 -18.32 -5.21 22.30
C ARG A 71 -17.01 -5.52 21.58
N PRO A 72 -16.07 -4.56 21.52
CA PRO A 72 -14.73 -4.83 21.00
C PRO A 72 -14.08 -6.01 21.74
N ILE A 73 -13.61 -7.00 20.98
CA ILE A 73 -12.88 -8.14 21.54
C ILE A 73 -11.41 -7.92 21.29
N TYR A 74 -10.65 -7.85 22.38
CA TYR A 74 -9.20 -7.79 22.31
C TYR A 74 -8.61 -9.19 22.11
N GLN A 75 -7.69 -9.34 21.16
CA GLN A 75 -6.95 -10.58 20.92
C GLN A 75 -5.46 -10.30 20.78
N ALA A 76 -4.65 -10.97 21.60
CA ALA A 76 -3.20 -10.89 21.51
C ALA A 76 -2.71 -11.49 20.19
N PRO A 77 -1.71 -10.89 19.53
CA PRO A 77 -1.12 -11.47 18.33
C PRO A 77 -0.54 -12.86 18.60
N ARG A 78 -0.73 -13.77 17.65
CA ARG A 78 -0.09 -15.09 17.71
C ARG A 78 1.44 -14.94 17.59
N PRO A 79 2.23 -15.70 18.37
CA PRO A 79 3.67 -15.71 18.19
C PRO A 79 4.00 -16.18 16.77
N SER A 80 4.95 -15.52 16.14
CA SER A 80 5.42 -15.82 14.78
C SER A 80 6.93 -15.97 14.78
N SER A 81 7.44 -16.81 13.88
CA SER A 81 8.88 -16.99 13.70
C SER A 81 9.53 -15.71 13.15
N TRP A 82 10.84 -15.54 13.37
CA TRP A 82 11.56 -14.36 12.90
C TRP A 82 11.47 -14.16 11.38
N LYS A 83 11.43 -15.26 10.62
CA LYS A 83 11.31 -15.24 9.15
C LYS A 83 9.96 -14.66 8.73
N GLU A 84 8.89 -15.12 9.36
CA GLU A 84 7.53 -14.62 9.12
C GLU A 84 7.40 -13.16 9.53
N GLN A 85 7.97 -12.76 10.67
CA GLN A 85 7.97 -11.37 11.12
C GLN A 85 8.64 -10.44 10.09
N THR A 86 9.74 -10.90 9.49
CA THR A 86 10.45 -10.13 8.45
C THR A 86 9.56 -9.92 7.22
N ILE A 87 8.87 -10.97 6.77
CA ILE A 87 7.93 -10.88 5.63
C ILE A 87 6.77 -9.93 5.97
N HIS A 88 6.17 -10.08 7.16
CA HIS A 88 5.08 -9.21 7.61
C HIS A 88 5.50 -7.74 7.66
N ARG A 89 6.70 -7.45 8.16
CA ARG A 89 7.24 -6.08 8.21
C ARG A 89 7.35 -5.48 6.82
N THR A 90 7.95 -6.20 5.88
CA THR A 90 8.13 -5.72 4.50
C THR A 90 6.78 -5.40 3.85
N LEU A 91 5.81 -6.30 3.96
CA LEU A 91 4.47 -6.10 3.40
C LEU A 91 3.72 -4.96 4.09
N THR A 92 3.81 -4.85 5.41
CA THR A 92 3.14 -3.78 6.17
C THR A 92 3.71 -2.41 5.77
N GLN A 93 5.03 -2.29 5.62
CA GLN A 93 5.66 -1.06 5.17
C GLN A 93 5.27 -0.69 3.74
N ASP A 94 5.16 -1.66 2.84
CA ASP A 94 4.67 -1.43 1.47
C ASP A 94 3.23 -0.90 1.48
N MET A 95 2.32 -1.55 2.23
CA MET A 95 0.93 -1.11 2.35
C MET A 95 0.76 0.25 3.03
N LEU A 96 1.63 0.58 4.00
CA LEU A 96 1.68 1.90 4.64
C LEU A 96 2.09 3.00 3.65
N LYS A 97 3.14 2.75 2.84
CA LYS A 97 3.58 3.68 1.79
C LYS A 97 2.48 3.93 0.76
N LYS A 98 1.75 2.87 0.41
CA LYS A 98 0.62 2.91 -0.54
C LYS A 98 -0.66 3.52 0.04
N GLY A 99 -0.70 3.78 1.34
CA GLY A 99 -1.85 4.39 2.02
C GLY A 99 -3.05 3.46 2.19
N VAL A 100 -2.85 2.13 2.05
CA VAL A 100 -3.89 1.13 2.32
C VAL A 100 -4.11 0.97 3.82
N LEU A 101 -3.01 1.05 4.59
CA LEU A 101 -3.05 1.01 6.05
C LEU A 101 -2.97 2.45 6.60
N PRO A 102 -3.80 2.81 7.60
CA PRO A 102 -3.77 4.14 8.20
C PRO A 102 -2.51 4.34 9.08
N HIS A 103 -2.05 5.59 9.12
CA HIS A 103 -1.02 6.05 10.07
C HIS A 103 -1.67 6.29 11.45
N HIS A 104 -1.73 5.26 12.30
CA HIS A 104 -2.05 5.27 13.75
C HIS A 104 -3.48 4.94 14.22
N ALA A 105 -3.58 4.75 15.55
CA ALA A 105 -4.18 3.64 16.30
C ALA A 105 -5.50 3.97 17.01
N GLY A 106 -6.37 2.97 17.13
CA GLY A 106 -7.62 3.06 17.92
C GLY A 106 -8.17 1.71 18.36
N TYR A 107 -7.99 0.68 17.53
CA TYR A 107 -8.40 -0.69 17.85
C TYR A 107 -7.24 -1.63 17.54
N GLY A 108 -6.42 -1.90 18.56
CA GLY A 108 -5.19 -2.66 18.42
C GLY A 108 -5.46 -4.14 18.17
N THR A 109 -5.10 -4.62 16.98
CA THR A 109 -4.28 -5.84 16.88
C THR A 109 -2.84 -5.34 16.80
N GLU A 110 -2.02 -5.64 17.81
CA GLU A 110 -0.79 -4.90 18.18
C GLU A 110 0.37 -4.86 17.16
N LYS A 111 0.21 -5.37 15.94
CA LYS A 111 1.32 -5.48 14.97
C LYS A 111 1.99 -4.14 14.62
N THR A 112 1.33 -3.01 14.85
CA THR A 112 1.89 -1.66 14.60
C THR A 112 2.56 -1.00 15.83
N GLN A 113 2.37 -1.52 17.05
CA GLN A 113 3.01 -0.94 18.24
C GLN A 113 4.40 -1.54 18.52
N THR A 114 4.66 -2.77 18.11
CA THR A 114 5.91 -3.49 18.42
C THR A 114 7.12 -2.94 17.68
N GLU A 115 6.95 -2.28 16.52
CA GLU A 115 8.09 -1.71 15.78
C GLU A 115 8.70 -0.48 16.47
N ARG A 116 7.91 0.32 17.20
CA ARG A 116 8.45 1.43 18.01
C ARG A 116 9.27 0.91 19.20
N GLN A 117 8.88 -0.22 19.80
CA GLN A 117 9.61 -0.84 20.91
C GLN A 117 10.93 -1.49 20.44
N LEU A 118 10.94 -2.15 19.28
CA LEU A 118 12.15 -2.77 18.72
C LEU A 118 13.19 -1.74 18.24
N SER A 119 12.75 -0.58 17.74
CA SER A 119 13.65 0.54 17.43
C SER A 119 14.32 1.12 18.69
N GLN A 120 13.55 1.32 19.79
CA GLN A 120 14.12 1.79 21.06
C GLN A 120 15.07 0.76 21.70
N ALA A 121 14.76 -0.54 21.58
CA ALA A 121 15.64 -1.59 22.09
C ALA A 121 16.97 -1.67 21.33
N ASN A 122 16.98 -1.49 20.00
CA ASN A 122 18.22 -1.51 19.22
C ASN A 122 19.13 -0.31 19.53
N VAL A 123 18.57 0.88 19.77
CA VAL A 123 19.36 2.07 20.18
C VAL A 123 20.03 1.82 21.54
N PHE A 124 19.32 1.17 22.48
CA PHE A 124 19.86 0.84 23.80
C PHE A 124 21.01 -0.17 23.75
N VAL A 125 20.88 -1.22 22.92
CA VAL A 125 21.93 -2.25 22.78
C VAL A 125 23.18 -1.68 22.09
N THR A 126 23.03 -0.84 21.07
CA THR A 126 24.19 -0.18 20.44
C THR A 126 24.86 0.84 21.35
N SER A 127 24.10 1.55 22.19
CA SER A 127 24.68 2.50 23.15
C SER A 127 25.47 1.80 24.27
N LEU A 128 25.03 0.64 24.74
CA LEU A 128 25.78 -0.13 25.74
C LEU A 128 27.07 -0.74 25.15
N LEU A 129 27.04 -1.18 23.89
CA LEU A 129 28.23 -1.78 23.26
C LEU A 129 29.34 -0.76 23.00
N VAL A 130 28.98 0.50 22.70
CA VAL A 130 29.95 1.61 22.53
C VAL A 130 30.49 2.11 23.86
N ALA A 131 29.74 1.99 24.96
CA ALA A 131 30.19 2.39 26.29
C ALA A 131 31.12 1.37 26.98
N CYS A 132 31.30 0.18 26.39
CA CYS A 132 32.13 -0.90 26.93
C CYS A 132 33.42 -1.17 26.13
N GLN A 133 33.84 -0.25 25.25
CA GLN A 133 35.18 -0.22 24.62
C GLN A 133 36.00 0.95 25.17
#